data_AF-A0A7W8ALM2-F1
#
_entry.id   AF-A0A7W8ALM2-F1
#
_cell.length_a   1.000
_cell.length_b   1.000
_cell.length_c   1.000
_cell.angle_alpha   90.00
_cell.angle_beta   90.00
_cell.angle_gamma   90.00
#
_symmetry.space_group_name_H-M   'P 1'
#
loop_
_entity.id
_entity.type
_entity.pdbx_description
1 polymer ?
#
loop_
_entity_poly.entity_id
_entity_poly.type
_entity_poly.pdbx_seq_one_letter_code
_entity_poly.pdbx_strand_id
1 'polypeptide(L)'
;MTEKTGFNKITTAKGGVKKAMPSLAIAVAALSLSACVSINPIQPSSSGYDAIEFTRATVVRDHAWNQYVFSAGRRFIGDRRDAKGRTLYCGLVTINATDTHPLDACFGFIAPNTLIIAPNYGFKEVERPQAPGTIRMIKVKP
;
A
#
# COMPACT_ATOMS: atom_id res chain seq x y z
N MET A 1 30.80 63.86 -53.72
CA MET A 1 29.46 64.05 -54.33
C MET A 1 28.47 63.54 -53.30
N THR A 2 27.90 64.45 -52.49
CA THR A 2 26.50 64.96 -52.64
C THR A 2 25.48 63.81 -52.61
N GLU A 3 24.44 63.77 -51.80
CA GLU A 3 23.75 64.79 -51.02
C GLU A 3 22.74 64.08 -50.09
N LYS A 4 22.32 64.78 -49.04
CA LYS A 4 21.29 64.38 -48.06
C LYS A 4 19.90 64.33 -48.70
N THR A 5 19.02 63.49 -48.14
CA THR A 5 17.58 63.74 -47.86
C THR A 5 17.01 62.47 -47.20
N GLY A 6 16.20 62.47 -46.14
CA GLY A 6 15.51 63.53 -45.41
C GLY A 6 14.21 62.94 -44.82
N PHE A 7 14.00 63.15 -43.52
CA PHE A 7 12.71 63.29 -42.81
C PHE A 7 11.81 62.08 -42.48
N ASN A 8 11.87 61.73 -41.18
CA ASN A 8 10.79 61.74 -40.18
C ASN A 8 9.40 61.16 -40.52
N LYS A 9 9.01 60.14 -39.74
CA LYS A 9 7.72 60.19 -39.02
C LYS A 9 7.80 59.42 -37.71
N ILE A 10 7.82 60.16 -36.61
CA ILE A 10 7.47 59.66 -35.28
C ILE A 10 5.95 59.59 -35.23
N THR A 11 5.39 58.44 -34.85
CA THR A 11 4.00 58.37 -34.39
C THR A 11 3.96 57.50 -33.14
N THR A 12 3.85 58.17 -32.01
CA THR A 12 3.59 57.58 -30.70
C THR A 12 2.15 57.08 -30.65
N ALA A 13 1.93 55.82 -30.29
CA ALA A 13 0.64 55.37 -29.79
C ALA A 13 0.85 54.45 -28.58
N LYS A 14 0.33 54.94 -27.44
CA LYS A 14 0.22 54.29 -26.13
C LYS A 14 -0.77 53.12 -26.17
N GLY A 15 -0.62 52.18 -25.24
CA GLY A 15 -1.64 51.19 -24.84
C GLY A 15 -1.08 49.78 -24.94
N GLY A 16 -0.81 49.09 -23.82
CA GLY A 16 -1.83 48.31 -23.11
C GLY A 16 -2.27 47.16 -24.01
N VAL A 17 -1.84 45.92 -23.79
CA VAL A 17 -2.41 44.99 -22.80
C VAL A 17 -1.38 43.90 -22.51
N LYS A 18 -1.04 43.71 -21.24
CA LYS A 18 -0.34 42.52 -20.74
C LYS A 18 -1.22 41.30 -21.07
N LYS A 19 -0.86 40.48 -22.05
CA LYS A 19 -1.50 39.17 -22.23
C LYS A 19 -0.98 38.24 -21.13
N ALA A 20 -1.84 38.03 -20.13
CA ALA A 20 -1.67 37.01 -19.12
C ALA A 20 -1.61 35.63 -19.80
N MET A 21 -0.59 34.85 -19.43
CA MET A 21 -0.50 33.42 -19.72
C MET A 21 -1.60 32.70 -18.93
N PRO A 22 -2.41 31.82 -19.55
CA PRO A 22 -3.08 30.79 -18.80
C PRO A 22 -2.11 29.61 -18.61
N SER A 23 -1.65 29.45 -17.37
CA SER A 23 -0.86 28.34 -16.87
C SER A 23 -1.53 26.99 -17.19
N LEU A 24 -0.86 26.19 -18.02
CA LEU A 24 -1.15 24.78 -18.23
C LEU A 24 -0.54 23.96 -17.09
N ALA A 25 -1.00 24.16 -15.85
CA ALA A 25 -0.36 23.56 -14.66
C ALA A 25 -1.36 23.14 -13.58
N ILE A 26 -2.46 22.47 -13.95
CA ILE A 26 -3.37 21.85 -12.97
C ILE A 26 -3.89 20.52 -13.51
N ALA A 27 -3.04 19.50 -13.61
CA ALA A 27 -3.51 18.13 -13.90
C ALA A 27 -2.63 17.01 -13.34
N VAL A 28 -1.68 17.30 -12.42
CA VAL A 28 -0.78 16.25 -11.86
C VAL A 28 -1.05 15.98 -10.37
N ALA A 29 -1.86 16.80 -9.69
CA ALA A 29 -2.09 16.69 -8.25
C ALA A 29 -3.20 15.70 -7.83
N ALA A 30 -3.94 15.09 -8.78
CA ALA A 30 -5.06 14.20 -8.46
C ALA A 30 -4.68 12.71 -8.37
N LEU A 31 -3.44 12.33 -8.71
CA LEU A 31 -2.99 10.93 -8.72
C LEU A 31 -2.41 10.46 -7.37
N SER A 32 -2.30 11.33 -6.37
CA SER A 32 -1.67 11.02 -5.09
C SER A 32 -2.64 10.54 -3.99
N LEU A 33 -3.94 10.41 -4.24
CA LEU A 33 -4.94 10.02 -3.22
C LEU A 33 -5.33 8.53 -3.18
N SER A 34 -4.80 7.67 -4.05
CA SER A 34 -5.33 6.31 -4.24
C SER A 34 -4.69 5.19 -3.40
N ALA A 35 -3.83 5.47 -2.42
CA ALA A 35 -3.09 4.42 -1.71
C ALA A 35 -3.25 4.38 -0.17
N CYS A 36 -4.20 5.12 0.42
CA CYS A 36 -4.54 4.94 1.82
C CYS A 36 -5.41 3.69 1.98
N VAL A 37 -4.79 2.54 2.28
CA VAL A 37 -5.54 1.33 2.64
C VAL A 37 -6.19 1.56 4.01
N SER A 38 -7.52 1.66 4.04
CA SER A 38 -8.26 1.72 5.30
C SER A 38 -8.12 0.38 6.03
N ILE A 39 -7.57 0.44 7.24
CA ILE A 39 -7.47 -0.68 8.15
C ILE A 39 -8.28 -0.30 9.39
N ASN A 40 -9.39 -1.01 9.63
CA ASN A 40 -10.29 -0.71 10.74
C ASN A 40 -10.05 -1.69 11.89
N PRO A 41 -9.87 -1.24 13.14
CA PRO A 41 -9.72 -2.13 14.28
C PRO A 41 -11.00 -2.95 14.54
N ILE A 42 -10.83 -4.17 15.03
CA ILE A 42 -11.89 -5.07 15.48
C ILE A 42 -11.97 -5.02 17.00
N GLN A 43 -13.19 -4.92 17.53
CA GLN A 43 -13.44 -5.10 18.95
C GLN A 43 -13.35 -6.58 19.33
N PRO A 44 -12.62 -6.95 20.40
CA PRO A 44 -12.51 -8.33 20.82
C PRO A 44 -13.88 -8.87 21.27
N SER A 45 -14.12 -10.16 21.04
CA SER A 45 -15.26 -10.86 21.62
C SER A 45 -15.00 -11.20 23.09
N SER A 46 -16.01 -11.70 23.81
CA SER A 46 -15.82 -12.27 25.16
C SER A 46 -14.83 -13.45 25.18
N SER A 47 -14.66 -14.13 24.04
CA SER A 47 -13.68 -15.20 23.85
C SER A 47 -12.29 -14.72 23.42
N GLY A 48 -12.11 -13.41 23.23
CA GLY A 48 -10.90 -12.77 22.70
C GLY A 48 -10.92 -12.57 21.19
N TYR A 49 -9.72 -12.43 20.61
CA TYR A 49 -9.49 -12.32 19.17
C TYR A 49 -9.33 -13.71 18.54
N ASP A 50 -9.76 -13.84 17.29
CA ASP A 50 -9.27 -14.92 16.44
C ASP A 50 -7.78 -14.70 16.15
N ALA A 51 -7.01 -15.76 16.09
CA ALA A 51 -5.62 -15.70 15.65
C ALA A 51 -5.25 -16.94 14.85
N ILE A 52 -4.24 -16.80 14.02
CA ILE A 52 -3.59 -17.92 13.35
C ILE A 52 -2.20 -18.13 13.94
N GLU A 53 -1.81 -19.38 14.13
CA GLU A 53 -0.49 -19.77 14.60
C GLU A 53 0.17 -20.69 13.57
N PHE A 54 1.40 -20.37 13.19
CA PHE A 54 2.17 -21.23 12.31
C PHE A 54 2.78 -22.37 13.12
N THR A 55 2.48 -23.61 12.76
CA THR A 55 2.97 -24.80 13.49
C THR A 55 4.41 -25.16 13.13
N ARG A 56 4.91 -24.64 12.00
CA ARG A 56 6.26 -24.84 11.47
C ARG A 56 6.76 -23.57 10.79
N ALA A 57 8.07 -23.45 10.64
CA ALA A 57 8.65 -22.35 9.86
C ALA A 57 8.16 -22.44 8.41
N THR A 58 7.61 -21.35 7.89
CA THR A 58 6.94 -21.31 6.59
C THR A 58 7.42 -20.11 5.79
N VAL A 59 7.76 -20.31 4.53
CA VAL A 59 8.18 -19.24 3.62
C VAL A 59 7.13 -19.07 2.54
N VAL A 60 6.62 -17.86 2.38
CA VAL A 60 5.57 -17.54 1.43
C VAL A 60 6.00 -16.38 0.55
N ARG A 61 5.97 -16.58 -0.75
CA ARG A 61 6.39 -15.58 -1.73
C ARG A 61 5.21 -14.71 -2.19
N ASP A 62 5.43 -13.42 -2.39
CA ASP A 62 4.47 -12.56 -3.09
C ASP A 62 4.46 -12.78 -4.61
N HIS A 63 3.91 -11.84 -5.38
CA HIS A 63 4.01 -11.82 -6.85
C HIS A 63 5.40 -11.46 -7.36
N ALA A 64 6.24 -10.85 -6.53
CA ALA A 64 7.55 -10.35 -6.87
C ALA A 64 8.64 -11.27 -6.28
N TRP A 65 9.67 -10.69 -5.66
CA TRP A 65 10.79 -11.43 -5.07
C TRP A 65 10.74 -11.49 -3.54
N ASN A 66 9.76 -10.86 -2.88
CA ASN A 66 9.73 -10.85 -1.42
C ASN A 66 9.28 -12.21 -0.90
N GLN A 67 10.06 -12.75 0.04
CA GLN A 67 9.75 -13.98 0.75
C GLN A 67 9.41 -13.66 2.20
N TYR A 68 8.14 -13.79 2.57
CA TYR A 68 7.69 -13.65 3.95
C TYR A 68 8.02 -14.93 4.71
N VAL A 69 8.79 -14.80 5.78
CA VAL A 69 9.22 -15.91 6.63
C VAL A 69 8.45 -15.86 7.93
N PHE A 70 7.60 -16.86 8.13
CA PHE A 70 6.77 -17.06 9.31
C PHE A 70 7.44 -18.08 10.21
N SER A 71 7.93 -17.64 11.39
CA SER A 71 8.54 -18.55 12.36
C SER A 71 7.49 -19.50 12.97
N ALA A 72 7.90 -20.72 13.30
CA ALA A 72 7.05 -21.65 14.07
C ALA A 72 6.65 -21.04 15.43
N GLY A 73 5.42 -21.30 15.87
CA GLY A 73 4.83 -20.76 17.10
C GLY A 73 4.44 -19.29 17.03
N ARG A 74 4.74 -18.57 15.93
CA ARG A 74 4.33 -17.17 15.78
C ARG A 74 2.83 -17.08 15.56
N ARG A 75 2.21 -16.15 16.28
CA ARG A 75 0.79 -15.85 16.22
C ARG A 75 0.55 -14.56 15.47
N PHE A 76 -0.50 -14.54 14.67
CA PHE A 76 -1.00 -13.36 13.98
C PHE A 76 -2.45 -13.16 14.41
N ILE A 77 -2.74 -11.99 14.98
CA ILE A 77 -4.00 -11.69 15.63
C ILE A 77 -4.95 -11.07 14.62
N GLY A 78 -6.17 -11.60 14.52
CA GLY A 78 -7.27 -11.10 13.72
C GLY A 78 -7.93 -9.89 14.35
N ASP A 79 -7.18 -8.80 14.53
CA ASP A 79 -7.62 -7.59 15.24
C ASP A 79 -7.99 -6.44 14.29
N ARG A 80 -7.92 -6.63 12.97
CA ARG A 80 -8.19 -5.59 11.97
C ARG A 80 -9.05 -6.11 10.81
N ARG A 81 -9.76 -5.21 10.13
CA ARG A 81 -10.48 -5.47 8.86
C ARG A 81 -9.92 -4.63 7.73
N ASP A 82 -9.87 -5.21 6.54
CA ASP A 82 -9.62 -4.47 5.30
C ASP A 82 -10.88 -3.75 4.80
N ALA A 83 -10.74 -2.96 3.73
CA ALA A 83 -11.84 -2.23 3.11
C ALA A 83 -12.92 -3.14 2.49
N LYS A 84 -12.62 -4.42 2.24
CA LYS A 84 -13.57 -5.42 1.75
C LYS A 84 -14.26 -6.16 2.91
N GLY A 85 -13.98 -5.78 4.16
CA GLY A 85 -14.55 -6.39 5.37
C GLY A 85 -13.87 -7.69 5.80
N ARG A 86 -12.77 -8.11 5.16
CA ARG A 86 -12.05 -9.34 5.52
C ARG A 86 -11.26 -9.11 6.81
N THR A 87 -11.26 -10.09 7.70
CA THR A 87 -10.36 -10.10 8.86
C THR A 87 -8.91 -10.20 8.39
N LEU A 88 -8.08 -9.31 8.90
CA LEU A 88 -6.64 -9.27 8.73
C LEU A 88 -5.97 -9.79 9.99
N TYR A 89 -5.05 -10.73 9.80
CA TYR A 89 -4.24 -11.33 10.85
C TYR A 89 -2.89 -10.65 10.87
N CYS A 90 -2.64 -9.84 11.89
CA CYS A 90 -1.46 -8.97 12.01
C CYS A 90 -0.47 -9.52 13.04
N GLY A 91 0.82 -9.40 12.74
CA GLY A 91 1.87 -9.86 13.63
C GLY A 91 3.25 -9.70 13.00
N LEU A 92 4.27 -10.14 13.74
CA LEU A 92 5.66 -10.00 13.34
C LEU A 92 6.09 -11.06 12.32
N VAL A 93 6.60 -10.60 11.18
CA VAL A 93 7.14 -11.42 10.08
C VAL A 93 8.51 -10.90 9.67
N THR A 94 9.39 -11.73 9.14
CA THR A 94 10.63 -11.26 8.48
C THR A 94 10.50 -11.38 6.96
N ILE A 95 11.14 -10.49 6.20
CA ILE A 95 11.10 -10.48 4.74
C ILE A 95 12.48 -10.81 4.20
N ASN A 96 12.58 -11.85 3.38
CA ASN A 96 13.81 -12.44 2.86
C ASN A 96 14.66 -12.94 4.03
N ALA A 97 14.96 -14.24 4.12
CA ALA A 97 15.52 -14.87 5.32
C ALA A 97 16.80 -14.21 5.93
N THR A 98 17.42 -13.29 5.21
CA THR A 98 18.54 -12.44 5.64
C THR A 98 18.15 -11.22 6.47
N ASP A 99 16.89 -10.76 6.45
CA ASP A 99 16.46 -9.63 7.27
C ASP A 99 16.21 -10.06 8.72
N THR A 100 16.97 -9.45 9.62
CA THR A 100 16.89 -9.69 11.06
C THR A 100 15.84 -8.83 11.76
N HIS A 101 15.23 -7.87 11.05
CA HIS A 101 14.26 -6.95 11.64
C HIS A 101 12.84 -7.43 11.34
N PRO A 102 12.12 -7.98 12.34
CA PRO A 102 10.73 -8.34 12.13
C PRO A 102 9.89 -7.09 11.90
N LEU A 103 9.00 -7.17 10.90
CA LEU A 103 8.04 -6.14 10.54
C LEU A 103 6.65 -6.55 11.04
N ASP A 104 5.88 -5.58 11.56
CA ASP A 104 4.45 -5.79 11.78
C ASP A 104 3.75 -5.79 10.42
N ALA A 105 3.19 -6.93 10.04
CA ALA A 105 2.51 -7.10 8.77
C ALA A 105 1.18 -7.84 8.95
N CYS A 106 0.22 -7.47 8.12
CA CYS A 106 -1.14 -8.00 8.13
C CYS A 106 -1.39 -8.85 6.89
N PHE A 107 -1.98 -10.03 7.11
CA PHE A 107 -2.29 -11.00 6.06
C PHE A 107 -3.77 -11.37 6.10
N GLY A 108 -4.37 -11.62 4.94
CA GLY A 108 -5.67 -12.28 4.91
C GLY A 108 -5.50 -13.79 5.10
N PHE A 109 -6.56 -14.46 5.51
CA PHE A 109 -6.56 -15.92 5.67
C PHE A 109 -7.90 -16.50 5.25
N ILE A 110 -7.84 -17.50 4.38
CA ILE A 110 -8.97 -18.33 3.99
C ILE A 110 -8.74 -19.69 4.64
N ALA A 111 -9.60 -20.01 5.60
CA ALA A 111 -9.54 -21.28 6.29
C ALA A 111 -9.68 -22.44 5.27
N PRO A 112 -8.94 -23.55 5.46
CA PRO A 112 -8.13 -23.86 6.63
C PRO A 112 -6.64 -23.51 6.52
N ASN A 113 -6.14 -23.07 5.36
CA ASN A 113 -4.69 -23.06 5.11
C ASN A 113 -4.21 -22.11 4.01
N THR A 114 -5.03 -21.19 3.49
CA THR A 114 -4.60 -20.28 2.43
C THR A 114 -4.34 -18.90 2.99
N LEU A 115 -3.12 -18.39 2.80
CA LEU A 115 -2.78 -17.01 3.14
C LEU A 115 -3.06 -16.10 1.95
N ILE A 116 -3.52 -14.89 2.24
CA ILE A 116 -3.63 -13.80 1.28
C ILE A 116 -2.54 -12.79 1.61
N ILE A 117 -1.55 -12.67 0.72
CA ILE A 117 -0.48 -11.68 0.83
C ILE A 117 -0.96 -10.36 0.21
N ALA A 118 -0.56 -9.24 0.81
CA ALA A 118 -0.93 -7.88 0.40
C ALA A 118 -2.45 -7.72 0.16
N PRO A 119 -3.30 -8.07 1.16
CA PRO A 119 -4.74 -7.99 0.99
C PRO A 119 -5.17 -6.54 0.73
N ASN A 120 -6.05 -6.36 -0.24
CA ASN A 120 -6.57 -5.08 -0.71
C ASN A 120 -5.55 -4.18 -1.43
N TYR A 121 -4.36 -4.69 -1.77
CA TYR A 121 -3.37 -3.99 -2.59
C TYR A 121 -3.46 -4.43 -4.05
N GLY A 122 -4.57 -4.11 -4.74
CA GLY A 122 -4.73 -4.25 -6.20
C GLY A 122 -4.05 -5.48 -6.82
N PHE A 123 -3.10 -5.25 -7.73
CA PHE A 123 -2.33 -6.28 -8.44
C PHE A 123 -1.29 -7.03 -7.58
N LYS A 124 -1.09 -6.63 -6.32
CA LYS A 124 -0.17 -7.29 -5.38
C LYS A 124 -0.85 -8.36 -4.54
N GLU A 125 -2.19 -8.34 -4.46
CA GLU A 125 -2.94 -9.33 -3.70
C GLU A 125 -2.73 -10.73 -4.29
N VAL A 126 -2.35 -11.69 -3.46
CA VAL A 126 -2.14 -13.05 -3.92
C VAL A 126 -2.48 -14.11 -2.89
N GLU A 127 -3.17 -15.16 -3.34
CA GLU A 127 -3.47 -16.33 -2.55
C GLU A 127 -2.33 -17.36 -2.62
N ARG A 128 -2.00 -17.90 -1.46
CA ARG A 128 -0.91 -18.86 -1.27
C ARG A 128 -1.39 -20.00 -0.38
N PRO A 129 -1.88 -21.10 -0.99
CA PRO A 129 -2.19 -22.31 -0.27
C PRO A 129 -0.96 -22.83 0.47
N GLN A 130 -1.11 -23.18 1.74
CA GLN A 130 -0.06 -23.80 2.56
C GLN A 130 -0.30 -25.30 2.69
N ALA A 131 0.74 -26.07 3.01
CA ALA A 131 0.55 -27.49 3.30
C ALA A 131 -0.44 -27.68 4.48
N PRO A 132 -1.28 -28.73 4.47
CA PRO A 132 -2.20 -29.00 5.58
C PRO A 132 -1.49 -29.04 6.94
N GLY A 133 -2.16 -28.47 7.95
CA GLY A 133 -1.63 -28.39 9.31
C GLY A 133 -0.50 -27.37 9.53
N THR A 134 -0.10 -26.60 8.50
CA THR A 134 0.90 -25.52 8.64
C THR A 134 0.40 -24.36 9.48
N ILE A 135 -0.89 -24.05 9.38
CA ILE A 135 -1.54 -22.96 10.09
C ILE A 135 -2.64 -23.55 10.96
N ARG A 136 -2.72 -23.11 12.22
CA ARG A 136 -3.77 -23.46 13.17
C ARG A 136 -4.51 -22.22 13.61
N MET A 137 -5.84 -22.24 13.58
CA MET A 137 -6.66 -21.20 14.21
C MET A 137 -6.73 -21.40 15.71
N ILE A 138 -6.56 -20.32 16.47
CA ILE A 138 -6.63 -20.28 17.93
C ILE A 138 -7.42 -19.04 18.39
N LYS A 139 -7.78 -18.99 19.66
CA LYS A 139 -8.31 -17.78 20.32
C LYS A 139 -7.23 -17.18 21.23
N VAL A 140 -7.07 -15.87 21.19
CA VAL A 140 -6.13 -15.13 22.04
C VAL A 140 -6.90 -14.11 22.86
N LYS A 141 -6.77 -14.20 24.19
CA LYS A 141 -7.39 -13.23 25.10
C LYS A 141 -6.67 -11.88 25.01
N PRO A 142 -7.38 -10.75 25.19
CA PRO A 142 -6.77 -9.42 25.27
C PRO A 142 -5.75 -9.32 26.40
#